data_AF-A0A0S2W625-F1
#
_entry.id   AF-A0A0S2W625-F1
#
_cell.length_a   1.000
_cell.length_b   1.000
_cell.length_c   1.000
_cell.angle_alpha   90.00
_cell.angle_beta   90.00
_cell.angle_gamma   90.00
#
_symmetry.space_group_name_H-M   'P 1'
#
loop_
_entity.id
_entity.type
_entity.pdbx_description
1 polymer ?
#
loop_
_entity_poly.entity_id
_entity_poly.type
_entity_poly.pdbx_seq_one_letter_code
_entity_poly.pdbx_strand_id
1 'polypeptide(L)'
;MNPILTAVAVSGALSLLLGAAAGTQTDPLVTLSYLDDVNTPAILKEVDARLDTREQALVDKLNASIAQYEKDMEEQLAAAGGGTASSSAVFAVVTVKAGQKLLGGVGCEFLLRSGSAVCVAASAPGLIDSTDGATLASGGAIQPNHLYLSTAEGRGLQAGSDATVLVRGSYQIS
;
A
#
# COMPACT_ATOMS: atom_id res chain seq x y z
N MET A 1 -21.78 -4.79 18.37
CA MET A 1 -23.17 -4.41 18.05
C MET A 1 -23.50 -5.04 16.72
N ASN A 2 -24.36 -6.04 16.72
CA ASN A 2 -24.84 -6.76 15.53
C ASN A 2 -25.98 -5.95 14.89
N PRO A 3 -26.13 -5.98 13.55
CA PRO A 3 -27.48 -6.17 13.06
C PRO A 3 -27.58 -7.20 11.94
N ILE A 4 -28.43 -8.19 12.21
CA ILE A 4 -29.53 -8.64 11.36
C ILE A 4 -29.15 -9.40 10.08
N LEU A 5 -29.17 -10.72 10.25
CA LEU A 5 -29.37 -11.73 9.24
C LEU A 5 -30.77 -11.55 8.61
N THR A 6 -30.87 -10.95 7.43
CA THR A 6 -32.13 -10.94 6.65
C THR A 6 -32.08 -12.07 5.62
N ALA A 7 -32.57 -13.24 6.02
CA ALA A 7 -32.94 -14.29 5.09
C ALA A 7 -34.22 -13.86 4.35
N VAL A 8 -34.08 -13.39 3.11
CA VAL A 8 -35.23 -13.18 2.21
C VAL A 8 -35.63 -14.55 1.68
N ALA A 9 -36.54 -15.21 2.39
CA ALA A 9 -37.30 -16.33 1.85
C ALA A 9 -38.35 -15.75 0.90
N VAL A 10 -38.10 -15.78 -0.41
CA VAL A 10 -39.14 -15.49 -1.40
C VAL A 10 -40.05 -16.71 -1.45
N SER A 11 -41.11 -16.66 -0.66
CA SER A 11 -42.24 -17.59 -0.73
C SER A 11 -42.95 -17.39 -2.07
N GLY A 12 -42.57 -18.15 -3.09
CA GLY A 12 -43.34 -18.28 -4.33
C GLY A 12 -44.63 -19.05 -4.05
N ALA A 13 -45.67 -18.37 -3.58
CA ALA A 13 -47.00 -18.97 -3.42
C ALA A 13 -47.64 -19.15 -4.81
N LEU A 14 -47.48 -20.33 -5.40
CA LEU A 14 -48.15 -20.72 -6.64
C LEU A 14 -49.57 -21.21 -6.32
N SER A 15 -50.54 -20.29 -6.39
CA SER A 15 -51.97 -20.63 -6.28
C SER A 15 -52.45 -21.30 -7.57
N LEU A 16 -52.52 -22.64 -7.57
CA LEU A 16 -53.03 -23.45 -8.68
C LEU A 16 -54.57 -23.43 -8.69
N LEU A 17 -55.18 -22.88 -9.74
CA LEU A 17 -56.62 -23.00 -9.99
C LEU A 17 -56.85 -24.31 -10.79
N LEU A 18 -57.44 -25.31 -10.12
CA LEU A 18 -57.67 -26.65 -10.68
C LEU A 18 -58.76 -26.63 -11.76
N GLY A 19 -58.40 -27.07 -12.96
CA GLY A 19 -59.33 -27.39 -14.04
C GLY A 19 -58.80 -28.51 -14.93
N ALA A 20 -59.39 -29.70 -14.74
CA ALA A 20 -59.34 -30.93 -15.57
C ALA A 20 -58.12 -31.88 -15.44
N ALA A 21 -58.46 -33.13 -15.06
CA ALA A 21 -57.70 -34.39 -15.01
C ALA A 21 -56.62 -34.53 -13.91
N ALA A 22 -56.90 -35.44 -12.96
CA ALA A 22 -56.18 -35.63 -11.70
C ALA A 22 -54.79 -36.25 -11.85
N GLY A 23 -53.74 -35.46 -11.59
CA GLY A 23 -52.52 -35.93 -10.93
C GLY A 23 -52.69 -35.86 -9.40
N THR A 24 -51.98 -36.72 -8.65
CA THR A 24 -52.07 -36.72 -7.18
C THR A 24 -51.32 -35.51 -6.59
N GLN A 25 -51.58 -35.13 -5.32
CA GLN A 25 -50.74 -34.11 -4.66
C GLN A 25 -49.24 -34.49 -4.60
N THR A 26 -48.95 -35.79 -4.74
CA THR A 26 -47.57 -36.33 -4.78
C THR A 26 -47.01 -36.39 -6.21
N ASP A 27 -47.86 -36.30 -7.23
CA ASP A 27 -47.49 -36.34 -8.65
C ASP A 27 -48.50 -35.53 -9.50
N PRO A 28 -48.38 -34.18 -9.48
CA PRO A 28 -49.22 -33.32 -10.32
C PRO A 28 -48.78 -33.44 -11.78
N LEU A 29 -49.74 -33.71 -12.66
CA LEU A 29 -49.48 -33.77 -14.10
C LEU A 29 -49.18 -32.34 -14.61
N VAL A 30 -47.93 -32.11 -15.02
CA VAL A 30 -47.49 -30.87 -15.67
C VAL A 30 -47.36 -31.13 -17.18
N THR A 31 -47.98 -30.29 -18.01
CA THR A 31 -47.86 -30.39 -19.48
C THR A 31 -46.57 -29.71 -19.94
N LEU A 32 -45.98 -30.20 -21.04
CA LEU A 32 -44.83 -29.54 -21.66
C LEU A 32 -45.11 -28.07 -21.98
N SER A 33 -46.32 -27.76 -22.46
CA SER A 33 -46.73 -26.37 -22.71
C SER A 33 -46.71 -25.48 -21.47
N TYR A 34 -47.03 -26.01 -20.27
CA TYR A 34 -46.94 -25.21 -19.03
C TYR A 34 -45.47 -24.96 -18.65
N LEU A 35 -44.59 -25.94 -18.88
CA LEU A 35 -43.15 -25.74 -18.69
C LEU A 35 -42.59 -24.73 -19.68
N ASP A 36 -42.97 -24.81 -20.94
CA ASP A 36 -42.42 -23.97 -22.02
C ASP A 36 -43.01 -22.55 -22.01
N ASP A 37 -44.32 -22.39 -21.81
CA ASP A 37 -45.01 -21.11 -21.97
C ASP A 37 -45.09 -20.30 -20.65
N VAL A 38 -45.02 -20.96 -19.49
CA VAL A 38 -45.25 -20.31 -18.19
C VAL A 38 -44.02 -20.40 -17.30
N ASN A 39 -43.53 -21.61 -17.03
CA ASN A 39 -42.48 -21.81 -16.02
C ASN A 39 -41.09 -21.39 -16.51
N THR A 40 -40.70 -21.79 -17.71
CA THR A 40 -39.37 -21.48 -18.27
C THR A 40 -39.14 -19.98 -18.44
N PRO A 41 -40.09 -19.19 -19.01
CA PRO A 41 -39.92 -17.73 -19.12
C PRO A 41 -39.85 -17.05 -17.75
N ALA A 42 -40.62 -17.53 -16.76
CA ALA A 42 -40.60 -17.00 -15.39
C ALA A 42 -39.26 -17.28 -14.69
N ILE A 43 -38.69 -18.48 -14.87
CA ILE A 43 -37.38 -18.84 -14.33
C ILE A 43 -36.28 -18.02 -14.99
N LEU A 44 -36.30 -17.85 -16.32
CA LEU A 44 -35.31 -17.04 -17.03
C LEU A 44 -35.32 -15.58 -16.56
N LYS A 45 -36.51 -15.00 -16.36
CA LYS A 45 -36.65 -13.63 -15.83
C LYS A 45 -36.07 -13.50 -14.41
N GLU A 46 -36.29 -14.48 -13.55
CA GLU A 46 -35.71 -14.50 -12.20
C GLU A 46 -34.19 -14.71 -12.22
N VAL A 47 -33.67 -15.52 -13.16
CA VAL A 47 -32.23 -15.71 -13.37
C VAL A 47 -31.60 -14.39 -13.83
N ASP A 48 -32.19 -13.69 -14.79
CA ASP A 48 -31.70 -12.39 -15.26
C ASP A 48 -31.64 -11.37 -14.13
N ALA A 49 -32.71 -11.26 -13.33
CA ALA A 49 -32.72 -10.36 -12.16
C ALA A 49 -31.62 -10.69 -11.14
N ARG A 50 -31.30 -11.98 -10.97
CA ARG A 50 -30.20 -12.43 -10.10
C ARG A 50 -28.83 -12.15 -10.71
N LEU A 51 -28.69 -12.22 -12.03
CA LEU A 51 -27.46 -11.87 -12.72
C LEU A 51 -27.18 -10.37 -12.59
N ASP A 52 -28.19 -9.52 -12.83
CA ASP A 52 -28.09 -8.07 -12.66
C ASP A 52 -27.68 -7.70 -11.23
N THR A 53 -28.30 -8.34 -10.23
CA THR A 53 -27.96 -8.12 -8.81
C THR A 53 -26.51 -8.52 -8.50
N ARG A 54 -26.05 -9.65 -9.06
CA ARG A 54 -24.66 -10.12 -8.86
C ARG A 54 -23.66 -9.23 -9.57
N GLU A 55 -23.97 -8.77 -10.78
CA GLU A 55 -23.12 -7.86 -11.53
C GLU A 55 -22.93 -6.55 -10.76
N GLN A 56 -24.02 -5.97 -10.24
CA GLN A 56 -23.97 -4.78 -9.41
C GLN A 56 -23.08 -5.00 -8.17
N ALA A 57 -23.27 -6.12 -7.45
CA ALA A 57 -22.47 -6.43 -6.27
C ALA A 57 -20.98 -6.66 -6.59
N LEU A 58 -20.65 -7.20 -7.77
CA LEU A 58 -19.27 -7.36 -8.23
C LEU A 58 -18.63 -6.01 -8.55
N VAL A 59 -19.37 -5.11 -9.22
CA VAL A 59 -18.92 -3.74 -9.50
C VAL A 59 -18.66 -2.98 -8.20
N ASP A 60 -19.58 -3.07 -7.22
CA ASP A 60 -19.40 -2.44 -5.91
C ASP A 60 -18.16 -2.97 -5.18
N LYS A 61 -17.95 -4.30 -5.20
CA LYS A 61 -16.75 -4.92 -4.60
C LYS A 61 -15.47 -4.47 -5.29
N LEU A 62 -15.49 -4.34 -6.62
CA LEU A 62 -14.33 -3.87 -7.38
C LEU A 62 -14.00 -2.42 -7.03
N ASN A 63 -15.00 -1.54 -6.99
CA ASN A 63 -14.84 -0.14 -6.60
C ASN A 63 -14.31 0.01 -5.17
N ALA A 64 -14.83 -0.79 -4.23
CA ALA A 64 -14.31 -0.82 -2.86
C ALA A 64 -12.84 -1.28 -2.80
N SER A 65 -12.46 -2.28 -3.61
CA SER A 65 -11.07 -2.73 -3.70
C SER A 65 -10.16 -1.64 -4.27
N ILE A 66 -10.60 -0.92 -5.30
CA ILE A 66 -9.84 0.20 -5.90
C ILE A 66 -9.61 1.29 -4.86
N ALA A 67 -10.66 1.72 -4.15
CA ALA A 67 -10.54 2.74 -3.11
C ALA A 67 -9.60 2.33 -1.98
N GLN A 68 -9.58 1.04 -1.60
CA GLN A 68 -8.64 0.52 -0.61
C GLN A 68 -7.20 0.57 -1.13
N TYR A 69 -6.96 0.15 -2.38
CA TYR A 69 -5.63 0.22 -2.99
C TYR A 69 -5.13 1.67 -3.11
N GLU A 70 -5.99 2.61 -3.49
CA GLU A 70 -5.64 4.03 -3.55
C GLU A 70 -5.21 4.56 -2.18
N LYS A 71 -5.96 4.20 -1.13
CA LYS A 71 -5.62 4.58 0.25
C LYS A 71 -4.32 3.95 0.73
N ASP A 72 -4.12 2.64 0.50
CA ASP A 72 -2.89 1.95 0.89
C ASP A 72 -1.66 2.54 0.16
N MET A 73 -1.83 2.91 -1.11
CA MET A 73 -0.79 3.57 -1.90
C MET A 73 -0.51 4.99 -1.40
N GLU A 74 -1.53 5.76 -1.05
CA GLU A 74 -1.37 7.10 -0.46
C GLU A 74 -0.67 7.01 0.89
N GLU A 75 -1.01 6.05 1.74
CA GLU A 75 -0.34 5.81 3.02
C GLU A 75 1.12 5.39 2.84
N GLN A 76 1.41 4.50 1.87
CA GLN A 76 2.79 4.12 1.53
C GLN A 76 3.59 5.32 0.98
N LEU A 77 2.97 6.16 0.17
CA LEU A 77 3.62 7.35 -0.38
C LEU A 77 3.77 8.48 0.65
N ALA A 78 2.81 8.62 1.58
CA ALA A 78 2.88 9.57 2.69
C ALA A 78 3.90 9.12 3.74
N ALA A 79 4.04 7.82 4.00
CA ALA A 79 5.15 7.26 4.77
C ALA A 79 6.51 7.54 4.09
N ALA A 80 6.54 7.61 2.76
CA ALA A 80 7.71 8.08 2.00
C ALA A 80 7.84 9.62 1.93
N GLY A 81 6.79 10.38 2.23
CA GLY A 81 6.75 11.85 2.23
C GLY A 81 7.01 12.49 3.60
N GLY A 82 6.94 11.71 4.68
CA GLY A 82 7.29 12.12 6.04
C GLY A 82 8.80 12.07 6.29
N GLY A 83 9.53 13.11 5.87
CA GLY A 83 10.90 13.40 6.33
C GLY A 83 11.97 12.32 6.07
N THR A 84 11.68 11.31 5.26
CA THR A 84 12.56 10.18 4.96
C THR A 84 12.67 10.05 3.46
N ALA A 85 13.78 10.48 2.88
CA ALA A 85 13.98 10.38 1.44
C ALA A 85 14.09 8.89 1.04
N SER A 86 13.29 8.49 0.04
CA SER A 86 13.31 7.15 -0.57
C SER A 86 14.68 6.82 -1.16
N SER A 87 15.08 5.54 -1.11
CA SER A 87 16.40 5.07 -1.54
C SER A 87 16.61 5.29 -3.06
N SER A 88 17.18 6.43 -3.43
CA SER A 88 17.52 6.77 -4.81
C SER A 88 18.84 6.10 -5.24
N ALA A 89 18.88 5.57 -6.47
CA ALA A 89 20.11 5.09 -7.11
C ALA A 89 21.05 6.24 -7.57
N VAL A 90 20.58 7.48 -7.50
CA VAL A 90 21.30 8.70 -7.89
C VAL A 90 21.53 9.58 -6.66
N PHE A 91 22.66 10.28 -6.62
CA PHE A 91 22.93 11.27 -5.57
C PHE A 91 21.93 12.43 -5.61
N ALA A 92 21.30 12.70 -4.47
CA ALA A 92 20.54 13.92 -4.21
C ALA A 92 21.45 15.01 -3.63
N VAL A 93 21.20 16.27 -4.01
CA VAL A 93 21.87 17.42 -3.39
C VAL A 93 21.05 17.85 -2.17
N VAL A 94 21.68 17.78 -0.99
CA VAL A 94 21.04 18.09 0.29
C VAL A 94 21.73 19.27 0.94
N THR A 95 20.94 20.30 1.27
CA THR A 95 21.41 21.43 2.09
C THR A 95 21.12 21.12 3.56
N VAL A 96 22.16 21.08 4.38
CA VAL A 96 22.07 20.84 5.83
C VAL A 96 22.48 22.12 6.54
N LYS A 97 21.60 22.71 7.34
CA LYS A 97 21.90 23.94 8.08
C LYS A 97 22.78 23.66 9.28
N ALA A 98 23.56 24.66 9.70
CA ALA A 98 24.40 24.55 10.89
C ALA A 98 23.61 23.98 12.09
N GLY A 99 24.16 22.97 12.75
CA GLY A 99 23.54 22.28 13.88
C GLY A 99 22.64 21.09 13.51
N GLN A 100 22.11 21.03 12.28
CA GLN A 100 21.26 19.92 11.85
C GLN A 100 22.07 18.64 11.66
N LYS A 101 21.40 17.52 11.91
CA LYS A 101 21.91 16.17 11.63
C LYS A 101 21.29 15.66 10.35
N LEU A 102 22.12 15.04 9.53
CA LEU A 102 21.75 14.24 8.38
C LEU A 102 22.14 12.80 8.71
N LEU A 103 21.14 11.98 9.04
CA LEU A 103 21.33 10.57 9.37
C LEU A 103 20.88 9.72 8.18
N GLY A 104 21.67 8.72 7.82
CA GLY A 104 21.38 7.80 6.73
C GLY A 104 21.09 6.41 7.24
N GLY A 105 20.26 5.68 6.50
CA GLY A 105 20.03 4.26 6.73
C GLY A 105 21.26 3.41 6.39
N VAL A 106 21.15 2.10 6.60
CA VAL A 106 22.19 1.15 6.18
C VAL A 106 22.43 1.24 4.67
N GLY A 107 23.68 1.41 4.27
CA GLY A 107 24.08 1.55 2.87
C GLY A 107 24.02 2.98 2.33
N CYS A 108 23.61 3.96 3.15
CA CYS A 108 23.58 5.36 2.74
C CYS A 108 25.00 5.93 2.59
N GLU A 109 25.23 6.69 1.52
CA GLU A 109 26.50 7.30 1.20
C GLU A 109 26.41 8.83 1.26
N PHE A 110 27.44 9.47 1.80
CA PHE A 110 27.54 10.92 1.95
C PHE A 110 28.82 11.45 1.33
N LEU A 111 28.73 12.58 0.65
CA LEU A 111 29.88 13.32 0.16
C LEU A 111 29.68 14.81 0.42
N LEU A 112 30.43 15.35 1.38
CA LEU A 112 30.40 16.77 1.73
C LEU A 112 31.07 17.59 0.62
N ARG A 113 30.34 18.53 0.01
CA ARG A 113 30.85 19.39 -1.08
C ARG A 113 31.27 20.78 -0.60
N SER A 114 30.60 21.30 0.41
CA SER A 114 30.89 22.61 1.01
C SER A 114 30.37 22.67 2.45
N GLY A 115 30.93 23.60 3.24
CA GLY A 115 30.67 23.72 4.67
C GLY A 115 31.54 22.78 5.51
N SER A 116 31.17 22.61 6.77
CA SER A 116 31.81 21.67 7.70
C SER A 116 30.79 20.74 8.33
N ALA A 117 31.21 19.51 8.63
CA ALA A 117 30.40 18.55 9.36
C ALA A 117 31.29 17.59 10.17
N VAL A 118 30.70 16.98 11.20
CA VAL A 118 31.32 15.93 12.00
C VAL A 118 30.49 14.65 11.91
N CYS A 119 31.14 13.49 12.00
CA CYS A 119 30.47 12.21 12.06
C CYS A 119 29.61 12.12 13.32
N VAL A 120 28.40 11.60 13.19
CA VAL A 120 27.53 11.22 14.30
C VAL A 120 27.25 9.73 14.20
N ALA A 121 27.51 9.00 15.28
CA ALA A 121 27.18 7.59 15.39
C ALA A 121 26.94 7.21 16.87
N ALA A 122 26.04 6.24 17.09
CA ALA A 122 25.77 5.68 18.41
C ALA A 122 26.81 4.62 18.85
N SER A 123 27.55 4.04 17.91
CA SER A 123 28.55 2.99 18.14
C SER A 123 29.71 3.10 17.16
N ALA A 124 30.84 2.46 17.49
CA ALA A 124 32.01 2.38 16.63
C ALA A 124 31.94 1.16 15.67
N PRO A 125 32.56 1.24 14.48
CA PRO A 125 33.04 2.47 13.83
C PRO A 125 31.86 3.39 13.48
N GLY A 126 32.10 4.69 13.29
CA GLY A 126 31.05 5.63 12.89
C GLY A 126 30.69 5.45 11.41
N LEU A 127 31.42 6.13 10.53
CA LEU A 127 31.30 5.99 9.08
C LEU A 127 32.52 5.26 8.50
N ILE A 128 32.38 4.70 7.31
CA ILE A 128 33.51 4.15 6.54
C ILE A 128 33.92 5.19 5.50
N ASP A 129 35.16 5.67 5.56
CA ASP A 129 35.77 6.50 4.52
C ASP A 129 36.26 5.58 3.40
N SER A 130 35.49 5.53 2.30
CA SER A 130 35.84 4.68 1.16
C SER A 130 36.90 5.31 0.26
N THR A 131 37.17 6.61 0.42
CA THR A 131 38.22 7.32 -0.32
C THR A 131 39.59 6.97 0.24
N ASP A 132 39.74 7.00 1.57
CA ASP A 132 41.00 6.66 2.25
C ASP A 132 41.09 5.19 2.69
N GLY A 133 39.99 4.43 2.59
CA GLY A 133 39.94 3.03 3.04
C GLY A 133 40.02 2.88 4.56
N ALA A 134 39.43 3.83 5.30
CA ALA A 134 39.54 3.93 6.76
C ALA A 134 38.17 4.01 7.44
N THR A 135 38.16 3.93 8.78
CA THR A 135 36.96 4.19 9.57
C THR A 135 37.01 5.57 10.21
N LEU A 136 35.89 6.29 10.19
CA LEU A 136 35.71 7.55 10.89
C LEU A 136 34.89 7.33 12.17
N ALA A 137 35.44 7.70 13.33
CA ALA A 137 34.74 7.62 14.60
C ALA A 137 33.74 8.79 14.76
N SER A 138 32.76 8.61 15.65
CA SER A 138 31.84 9.69 16.05
C SER A 138 32.62 10.91 16.56
N GLY A 139 32.23 12.11 16.12
CA GLY A 139 32.94 13.37 16.36
C GLY A 139 34.11 13.66 15.40
N GLY A 140 34.53 12.68 14.59
CA GLY A 140 35.56 12.89 13.56
C GLY A 140 35.09 13.85 12.46
N ALA A 141 35.97 14.71 11.96
CA ALA A 141 35.64 15.66 10.91
C ALA A 141 35.37 14.95 9.58
N ILE A 142 34.23 15.26 8.95
CA ILE A 142 33.90 14.82 7.60
C ILE A 142 34.74 15.63 6.63
N GLN A 143 35.65 14.97 5.91
CA GLN A 143 36.48 15.67 4.93
C GLN A 143 35.66 16.00 3.68
N PRO A 144 35.77 17.22 3.14
CA PRO A 144 35.17 17.54 1.85
C PRO A 144 35.65 16.58 0.77
N ASN A 145 34.72 16.11 -0.07
CA ASN A 145 34.97 15.26 -1.24
C ASN A 145 35.39 13.81 -0.95
N HIS A 146 35.35 13.39 0.32
CA HIS A 146 35.48 12.00 0.68
C HIS A 146 34.10 11.32 0.63
N LEU A 147 34.07 10.07 0.17
CA LEU A 147 32.86 9.26 0.13
C LEU A 147 32.73 8.45 1.42
N TYR A 148 31.73 8.77 2.23
CA TYR A 148 31.45 8.10 3.48
C TYR A 148 30.26 7.15 3.36
N LEU A 149 30.40 5.92 3.86
CA LEU A 149 29.34 4.92 3.89
C LEU A 149 28.83 4.69 5.32
N SER A 150 27.51 4.72 5.49
CA SER A 150 26.82 4.24 6.68
C SER A 150 26.60 2.73 6.60
N THR A 151 27.05 1.99 7.61
CA THR A 151 26.87 0.52 7.67
C THR A 151 25.90 0.07 8.77
N ALA A 152 25.28 1.01 9.48
CA ALA A 152 24.27 0.73 10.51
C ALA A 152 23.35 1.95 10.69
N GLU A 153 22.18 1.74 11.27
CA GLU A 153 21.22 2.80 11.58
C GLU A 153 21.78 3.84 12.57
N GLY A 154 21.24 5.06 12.50
CA GLY A 154 21.60 6.15 13.42
C GLY A 154 22.99 6.74 13.19
N ARG A 155 23.52 6.60 11.97
CA ARG A 155 24.83 7.11 11.56
C ARG A 155 24.69 8.17 10.47
N GLY A 156 25.61 9.13 10.47
CA GLY A 156 25.63 10.18 9.47
C GLY A 156 26.53 11.33 9.90
N LEU A 157 26.07 12.55 9.65
CA LEU A 157 26.83 13.76 9.93
C LEU A 157 25.99 14.83 10.62
N GLN A 158 26.64 15.67 11.42
CA GLN A 158 26.09 16.91 11.94
C GLN A 158 26.84 18.08 11.34
N ALA A 159 26.11 19.02 10.76
CA ALA A 159 26.68 20.19 10.12
C ALA A 159 27.23 21.17 11.17
N GLY A 160 28.51 21.54 11.07
CA GLY A 160 29.14 22.58 11.88
C GLY A 160 28.93 24.00 11.30
N SER A 161 28.68 24.08 10.00
CA SER A 161 28.23 25.28 9.28
C SER A 161 27.13 24.89 8.30
N ASP A 162 26.50 25.85 7.63
CA ASP A 162 25.68 25.53 6.45
C ASP A 162 26.51 24.70 5.46
N ALA A 163 25.98 23.54 5.06
CA ALA A 163 26.69 22.53 4.31
C ALA A 163 25.86 22.04 3.12
N THR A 164 26.55 21.71 2.03
CA THR A 164 25.97 21.00 0.88
C THR A 164 26.55 19.59 0.84
N VAL A 165 25.68 18.59 0.90
CA VAL A 165 26.05 17.18 0.93
C VAL A 165 25.37 16.47 -0.24
N LEU A 166 26.14 15.67 -0.99
CA LEU A 166 25.55 14.70 -1.91
C LEU A 166 25.22 13.43 -1.13
N VAL A 167 23.99 12.95 -1.27
CA VAL A 167 23.50 11.78 -0.53
C VAL A 167 22.92 10.76 -1.48
N ARG A 168 23.31 9.49 -1.35
CA ARG A 168 22.72 8.37 -2.08
C ARG A 168 22.24 7.32 -1.07
N GLY A 169 21.01 6.85 -1.21
CA GLY A 169 20.33 6.01 -0.22
C GLY A 169 19.34 6.80 0.65
N SER A 170 18.73 6.11 1.61
CA SER A 170 17.73 6.70 2.51
C SER A 170 18.38 7.59 3.56
N TYR A 171 17.74 8.72 3.86
CA TYR A 171 18.21 9.66 4.87
C TYR A 171 17.09 10.47 5.51
N GLN A 172 17.37 11.00 6.70
CA GLN A 172 16.55 11.91 7.48
C GLN A 172 17.37 13.13 7.90
N ILE A 173 16.73 14.30 7.91
CA ILE A 173 17.29 15.54 8.46
C ILE A 173 16.54 15.91 9.75
N SER A 174 17.26 16.26 10.81
CA SER A 174 16.72 16.72 12.10
C SER A 174 17.52 17.87 12.67
#